data_AF-A0AB74EYU0-F1
#
_entry.id   AF-A0AB74EYU0-F1
#
_cell.length_a   1.000
_cell.length_b   1.000
_cell.length_c   1.000
_cell.angle_alpha   90.00
_cell.angle_beta   90.00
_cell.angle_gamma   90.00
#
_symmetry.space_group_name_H-M   'P 1'
#
loop_
_entity.id
_entity.type
_entity.pdbx_description
1 polymer ?
#
loop_
_entity_poly.entity_id
_entity_poly.type
_entity_poly.pdbx_seq_one_letter_code
_entity_poly.pdbx_strand_id
1 'polypeptide(L)'
;MKVAWYSCGVSSFIAAHLAKDVDRLIYCHIENQHPDSLRFLSDCEGFFRKKIEILQSEHQSVEKVVEKYRFLNSPYGAKCTNMLKKQVRKEWEKKQDEPLTYVWGYDCTEKHRADRLQESEPDITHEFPLIDANMTKEDCHKLSKKLGLKRPKMYDMGYPNNNCIGCVKGGMGYWNMIRKDFPEAFERMAKLEREIGHSCIKNCFLDELSPNRGRKPKPILEQ
;
A
#
# COMPACT_ATOMS: atom_id res chain seq x y z
N MET A 1 -0.21 -2.20 23.93
CA MET A 1 0.78 -2.38 22.84
C MET A 1 0.61 -1.37 21.67
N LYS A 2 1.69 -0.67 21.28
CA LYS A 2 1.78 0.23 20.11
C LYS A 2 2.29 -0.52 18.88
N VAL A 3 1.53 -0.46 17.78
CA VAL A 3 1.80 -1.18 16.54
C VAL A 3 1.83 -0.24 15.35
N ALA A 4 2.93 -0.26 14.60
CA ALA A 4 3.03 0.46 13.33
C ALA A 4 2.70 -0.47 12.17
N TRP A 5 1.62 -0.12 11.46
CA TRP A 5 1.19 -0.83 10.25
C TRP A 5 2.00 -0.35 9.05
N TYR A 6 2.95 -1.20 8.67
CA TYR A 6 3.91 -0.92 7.63
C TYR A 6 3.33 -1.22 6.24
N SER A 7 3.42 -0.26 5.33
CA SER A 7 2.94 -0.42 3.95
C SER A 7 4.06 -0.80 2.97
N CYS A 8 5.30 -0.92 3.47
CA CYS A 8 6.51 -1.02 2.65
C CYS A 8 6.74 0.23 1.76
N GLY A 9 6.19 1.39 2.17
CA GLY A 9 6.44 2.68 1.54
C GLY A 9 7.23 3.62 2.45
N VAL A 10 7.77 4.70 1.88
CA VAL A 10 8.57 5.69 2.60
C VAL A 10 7.77 6.43 3.68
N SER A 11 6.50 6.76 3.43
CA SER A 11 5.65 7.38 4.46
C SER A 11 5.48 6.50 5.70
N SER A 12 5.24 5.19 5.53
CA SER A 12 5.14 4.28 6.68
C SER A 12 6.47 4.10 7.42
N PHE A 13 7.61 4.18 6.72
CA PHE A 13 8.92 4.22 7.35
C PHE A 13 9.06 5.42 8.29
N ILE A 14 8.83 6.62 7.76
CA ILE A 14 9.00 7.86 8.52
C ILE A 14 7.98 7.96 9.65
N ALA A 15 6.74 7.53 9.45
CA ALA A 15 5.74 7.51 10.51
C ALA A 15 6.18 6.64 11.69
N ALA A 16 6.67 5.41 11.42
CA ALA A 16 7.18 4.53 12.46
C ALA A 16 8.44 5.10 13.14
N HIS A 17 9.31 5.79 12.40
CA HIS A 17 10.48 6.47 12.95
C HIS A 17 10.10 7.62 13.90
N LEU A 18 9.07 8.40 13.56
CA LEU A 18 8.62 9.53 14.37
C LEU A 18 7.79 9.14 15.60
N ALA A 19 7.00 8.06 15.52
CA ALA A 19 6.09 7.67 16.60
C ALA A 19 6.81 7.35 17.92
N LYS A 20 8.08 6.91 17.85
CA LYS A 20 8.89 6.40 18.97
C LYS A 20 8.20 5.25 19.73
N ASP A 21 8.97 4.44 20.44
CA ASP A 21 8.46 3.39 21.33
C ASP A 21 7.43 2.45 20.68
N VAL A 22 7.57 2.19 19.37
CA VAL A 22 6.71 1.25 18.65
C VAL A 22 7.06 -0.16 19.10
N ASP A 23 6.13 -0.88 19.71
CA ASP A 23 6.36 -2.26 20.19
C ASP A 23 6.51 -3.24 19.02
N ARG A 24 5.61 -3.17 18.03
CA ARG A 24 5.59 -4.08 16.88
C ARG A 24 5.50 -3.34 15.55
N LEU A 25 6.31 -3.78 14.59
CA LEU A 25 6.25 -3.35 13.18
C LEU A 25 5.60 -4.50 12.41
N ILE A 26 4.48 -4.25 11.73
CA ILE A 26 3.74 -5.33 11.04
C ILE A 26 3.51 -4.96 9.58
N TYR A 27 3.82 -5.89 8.69
CA TYR A 27 3.62 -5.76 7.25
C TYR A 27 2.73 -6.89 6.71
N CYS A 28 1.69 -6.54 5.95
CA CYS A 28 0.87 -7.52 5.24
C CYS A 28 1.45 -7.78 3.85
N HIS A 29 2.10 -8.93 3.66
CA HIS A 29 2.68 -9.34 2.39
C HIS A 29 1.60 -9.69 1.35
N ILE A 30 1.84 -9.24 0.12
CA ILE A 30 1.01 -9.53 -1.04
C ILE A 30 1.97 -9.83 -2.19
N GLU A 31 1.79 -10.96 -2.87
CA GLU A 31 2.69 -11.45 -3.93
C GLU A 31 2.81 -10.48 -5.10
N ASN A 32 1.76 -9.68 -5.36
CA ASN A 32 1.75 -8.69 -6.43
C ASN A 32 2.67 -7.48 -6.19
N GLN A 33 3.27 -7.34 -5.02
CA GLN A 33 4.22 -6.24 -4.79
C GLN A 33 5.54 -6.49 -5.53
N HIS A 34 6.22 -5.39 -5.86
CA HIS A 34 7.53 -5.49 -6.48
C HIS A 34 8.51 -6.23 -5.53
N PRO A 35 9.35 -7.17 -6.01
CA PRO A 35 10.25 -7.95 -5.14
C PRO A 35 11.18 -7.10 -4.26
N ASP A 36 11.59 -5.93 -4.76
CA ASP A 36 12.35 -4.91 -4.00
C ASP A 36 11.68 -4.46 -2.69
N SER A 37 10.36 -4.63 -2.53
CA SER A 37 9.68 -4.41 -1.25
C SER A 37 10.31 -5.23 -0.12
N LEU A 38 10.74 -6.48 -0.38
CA LEU A 38 11.36 -7.30 0.66
C LEU A 38 12.77 -6.80 1.05
N ARG A 39 13.55 -6.29 0.07
CA ARG A 39 14.80 -5.57 0.36
C ARG A 39 14.52 -4.37 1.25
N PHE A 40 13.56 -3.52 0.87
CA PHE A 40 13.24 -2.32 1.65
C PHE A 40 12.85 -2.65 3.09
N LEU A 41 12.06 -3.70 3.32
CA LEU A 41 11.76 -4.17 4.68
C LEU A 41 13.02 -4.54 5.45
N SER A 42 13.93 -5.32 4.85
CA SER A 42 15.21 -5.70 5.49
C SER A 42 16.05 -4.47 5.86
N ASP A 43 16.12 -3.46 4.99
CA ASP A 43 16.85 -2.23 5.28
C ASP A 43 16.21 -1.46 6.44
N CYS A 44 14.87 -1.45 6.49
CA CYS A 44 14.11 -0.85 7.59
C CYS A 44 14.32 -1.60 8.92
N GLU A 45 14.38 -2.93 8.91
CA GLU A 45 14.69 -3.72 10.11
C GLU A 45 16.06 -3.35 10.70
N GLY A 46 17.07 -3.16 9.84
CA GLY A 46 18.39 -2.70 10.25
C GLY A 46 18.35 -1.31 10.89
N PHE A 47 17.55 -0.41 10.32
CA PHE A 47 17.36 0.94 10.83
C PHE A 47 16.64 0.97 12.19
N PHE A 48 15.54 0.23 12.32
CA PHE A 48 14.77 0.13 13.57
C PHE A 48 15.42 -0.78 14.62
N ARG A 49 16.42 -1.57 14.23
CA ARG A 49 17.00 -2.65 15.04
C ARG A 49 15.93 -3.58 15.60
N LYS A 50 14.89 -3.83 14.80
CA LYS A 50 13.70 -4.58 15.16
C LYS A 50 13.18 -5.35 13.96
N LYS A 51 12.75 -6.59 14.17
CA LYS A 51 12.13 -7.41 13.13
C LYS A 51 10.74 -6.90 12.78
N ILE A 52 10.44 -6.89 11.49
CA ILE A 52 9.10 -6.61 10.97
C ILE A 52 8.38 -7.94 10.88
N GLU A 53 7.28 -8.06 11.62
CA GLU A 53 6.40 -9.22 11.52
C GLU A 53 5.70 -9.20 10.16
N ILE A 54 5.85 -10.28 9.41
CA ILE A 54 5.21 -10.45 8.12
C ILE A 54 3.97 -11.32 8.31
N LEU A 55 2.81 -10.73 8.05
CA LEU A 55 1.55 -11.45 7.97
C LEU A 55 1.16 -11.64 6.50
N GLN A 56 0.48 -12.73 6.19
CA GLN A 56 -0.01 -12.99 4.83
C GLN A 56 -1.38 -13.66 4.89
N SER A 57 -2.28 -13.22 4.02
CA SER A 57 -3.56 -13.90 3.81
C SER A 57 -3.35 -15.24 3.12
N GLU A 58 -4.19 -16.22 3.41
CA GLU A 58 -4.26 -17.49 2.66
C GLU A 58 -4.49 -17.29 1.16
N HIS A 59 -5.10 -16.15 0.77
CA HIS A 59 -5.26 -15.80 -0.64
C HIS A 59 -3.97 -15.36 -1.31
N GLN A 60 -2.98 -14.83 -0.58
CA GLN A 60 -1.64 -14.42 -1.03
C GLN A 60 -1.56 -13.30 -2.10
N SER A 61 -2.43 -13.31 -3.12
CA SER A 61 -2.41 -12.43 -4.28
C SER A 61 -3.77 -11.81 -4.58
N VAL A 62 -3.75 -10.74 -5.39
CA VAL A 62 -4.95 -10.04 -5.87
C VAL A 62 -5.75 -10.94 -6.80
N GLU A 63 -5.10 -11.69 -7.67
CA GLU A 63 -5.72 -12.59 -8.64
C GLU A 63 -6.55 -13.65 -7.93
N LYS A 64 -5.98 -14.35 -6.94
CA LYS A 64 -6.70 -15.38 -6.16
C LYS A 64 -7.93 -14.82 -5.44
N VAL A 65 -7.86 -13.58 -4.95
CA VAL A 65 -9.03 -12.91 -4.38
C VAL A 65 -10.09 -12.62 -5.45
N VAL A 66 -9.67 -12.07 -6.59
CA VAL A 66 -10.60 -11.70 -7.66
C VAL A 66 -11.24 -12.92 -8.29
N GLU A 67 -10.49 -14.01 -8.52
CA GLU A 67 -11.01 -15.29 -9.02
C GLU A 67 -12.07 -15.87 -8.08
N LYS A 68 -11.79 -15.90 -6.78
CA LYS A 68 -12.70 -16.45 -5.76
C LYS A 68 -13.97 -15.63 -5.59
N TYR A 69 -13.84 -14.30 -5.52
CA TYR A 69 -14.95 -13.42 -5.16
C TYR A 69 -15.60 -12.73 -6.37
N ARG A 70 -15.04 -12.92 -7.58
CA ARG A 70 -15.44 -12.27 -8.84
C ARG A 70 -15.62 -10.75 -8.71
N PHE A 71 -14.74 -10.09 -7.94
CA PHE A 71 -14.84 -8.67 -7.65
C PHE A 71 -13.47 -7.99 -7.59
N LEU A 72 -13.32 -6.90 -8.34
CA LEU A 72 -12.11 -6.07 -8.37
C LEU A 72 -12.22 -4.91 -7.36
N ASN A 73 -12.92 -3.85 -7.77
CA ASN A 73 -13.05 -2.60 -7.04
C ASN A 73 -14.42 -1.93 -7.26
N SER A 74 -14.72 -0.96 -6.41
CA SER A 74 -15.82 -0.03 -6.53
C SER A 74 -15.44 1.29 -5.83
N PRO A 75 -16.28 2.34 -5.92
CA PRO A 75 -16.08 3.55 -5.12
C PRO A 75 -15.96 3.30 -3.60
N TYR A 76 -16.53 2.19 -3.12
CA TYR A 76 -16.51 1.81 -1.69
C TYR A 76 -15.27 0.98 -1.31
N GLY A 77 -14.42 0.60 -2.25
CA GLY A 77 -13.17 -0.11 -1.97
C GLY A 77 -12.88 -1.26 -2.94
N ALA A 78 -11.82 -2.01 -2.64
CA ALA A 78 -11.43 -3.18 -3.41
C ALA A 78 -11.47 -4.43 -2.55
N LYS A 79 -11.90 -5.56 -3.13
CA LYS A 79 -12.01 -6.82 -2.36
C LYS A 79 -10.64 -7.29 -1.87
N CYS A 80 -9.58 -7.07 -2.64
CA CYS A 80 -8.21 -7.33 -2.22
C CYS A 80 -7.79 -6.50 -0.99
N THR A 81 -8.27 -5.26 -0.83
CA THR A 81 -8.01 -4.47 0.40
C THR A 81 -8.67 -5.10 1.62
N ASN A 82 -9.86 -5.65 1.46
CA ASN A 82 -10.55 -6.35 2.54
C ASN A 82 -9.80 -7.64 2.89
N MET A 83 -9.66 -8.55 1.92
CA MET A 83 -9.16 -9.90 2.17
C MET A 83 -7.67 -9.97 2.49
N LEU A 84 -6.83 -9.17 1.81
CA LEU A 84 -5.37 -9.26 1.94
C LEU A 84 -4.79 -8.36 3.03
N LYS A 85 -5.58 -7.42 3.57
CA LYS A 85 -5.10 -6.43 4.55
C LYS A 85 -6.01 -6.34 5.77
N LYS A 86 -7.26 -5.93 5.59
CA LYS A 86 -8.17 -5.70 6.73
C LYS A 86 -8.48 -6.99 7.49
N GLN A 87 -8.79 -8.08 6.79
CA GLN A 87 -9.09 -9.37 7.41
C GLN A 87 -7.85 -9.94 8.13
N VAL A 88 -6.69 -9.89 7.49
CA VAL A 88 -5.41 -10.31 8.08
C VAL A 88 -5.12 -9.56 9.38
N ARG A 89 -5.31 -8.23 9.37
CA ARG A 89 -5.19 -7.42 10.58
C ARG A 89 -6.20 -7.85 11.65
N LYS A 90 -7.48 -8.02 11.30
CA LYS A 90 -8.53 -8.44 12.24
C LYS A 90 -8.26 -9.82 12.86
N GLU A 91 -7.70 -10.74 12.11
CA GLU A 91 -7.32 -12.07 12.61
C GLU A 91 -6.13 -11.99 13.58
N TRP A 92 -5.20 -11.06 13.33
CA TRP A 92 -4.13 -10.76 14.26
C TRP A 92 -4.64 -10.05 15.52
N GLU A 93 -5.56 -9.09 15.39
CA GLU A 93 -6.21 -8.35 16.50
C GLU A 93 -6.87 -9.30 17.50
N LYS A 94 -7.60 -10.33 17.01
CA LYS A 94 -8.27 -11.33 17.85
C LYS A 94 -7.35 -12.14 18.76
N LYS A 95 -6.04 -12.12 18.50
CA LYS A 95 -5.03 -12.84 19.28
C LYS A 95 -4.33 -11.94 20.31
N GLN A 96 -4.78 -10.69 20.44
CA GLN A 96 -4.19 -9.72 21.37
C GLN A 96 -5.14 -9.51 22.55
N ASP A 97 -4.59 -9.53 23.75
CA ASP A 97 -5.35 -9.30 25.00
C ASP A 97 -5.12 -7.89 25.58
N GLU A 98 -4.18 -7.13 25.01
CA GLU A 98 -3.86 -5.78 25.43
C GLU A 98 -4.52 -4.70 24.56
N PRO A 99 -4.83 -3.51 25.13
CA PRO A 99 -5.23 -2.35 24.36
C PRO A 99 -4.22 -2.00 23.26
N LEU A 100 -4.73 -1.70 22.06
CA LEU A 100 -3.95 -1.42 20.87
C LEU A 100 -3.89 0.07 20.56
N THR A 101 -2.70 0.53 20.18
CA THR A 101 -2.49 1.84 19.56
C THR A 101 -1.86 1.65 18.18
N TYR A 102 -2.45 2.21 17.14
CA TYR A 102 -1.98 2.07 15.76
C TYR A 102 -1.29 3.31 15.24
N VAL A 103 -0.09 3.13 14.72
CA VAL A 103 0.66 4.17 14.00
C VAL A 103 0.42 4.01 12.50
N TRP A 104 -0.07 5.07 11.86
CA TRP A 104 -0.38 5.10 10.43
C TRP A 104 0.51 6.08 9.67
N GLY A 105 0.87 5.69 8.44
CA GLY A 105 1.67 6.51 7.52
C GLY A 105 0.86 7.49 6.66
N TYR A 106 -0.25 8.04 7.17
CA TYR A 106 -1.00 9.09 6.47
C TYR A 106 -0.30 10.43 6.62
N ASP A 107 -0.04 11.11 5.50
CA ASP A 107 0.61 12.42 5.48
C ASP A 107 -0.39 13.58 5.66
N CYS A 108 0.09 14.81 5.81
CA CYS A 108 -0.75 15.98 6.09
C CYS A 108 -1.84 16.24 5.02
N THR A 109 -1.65 15.77 3.79
CA THR A 109 -2.65 15.87 2.72
C THR A 109 -3.76 14.82 2.81
N GLU A 110 -3.59 13.82 3.68
CA GLU A 110 -4.47 12.68 3.87
C GLU A 110 -5.31 12.77 5.16
N LYS A 111 -5.38 13.93 5.82
CA LYS A 111 -6.13 14.13 7.08
C LYS A 111 -7.56 13.59 7.04
N HIS A 112 -8.29 13.87 5.96
CA HIS A 112 -9.64 13.35 5.75
C HIS A 112 -9.74 11.81 5.75
N ARG A 113 -8.64 11.08 5.47
CA ARG A 113 -8.58 9.61 5.58
C ARG A 113 -8.33 9.16 7.02
N ALA A 114 -7.58 9.94 7.79
CA ALA A 114 -7.36 9.72 9.22
C ALA A 114 -8.67 9.91 10.00
N ASP A 115 -9.38 11.02 9.76
CA ASP A 115 -10.65 11.32 10.42
C ASP A 115 -11.67 10.18 10.22
N ARG A 116 -11.87 9.74 8.96
CA ARG A 116 -12.75 8.61 8.64
C ARG A 116 -12.31 7.30 9.29
N LEU A 117 -11.01 7.09 9.50
CA LEU A 117 -10.52 5.87 10.15
C LEU A 117 -10.92 5.88 11.63
N GLN A 118 -10.69 7.00 12.32
CA GLN A 118 -11.08 7.19 13.72
C GLN A 118 -12.59 7.03 13.92
N GLU A 119 -13.41 7.58 13.01
CA GLU A 119 -14.87 7.38 13.04
C GLU A 119 -15.27 5.91 12.86
N SER A 120 -14.55 5.16 12.02
CA SER A 120 -14.88 3.77 11.70
C SER A 120 -14.35 2.73 12.69
N GLU A 121 -13.32 3.08 13.46
CA GLU A 121 -12.63 2.22 14.42
C GLU A 121 -12.39 2.96 15.77
N PRO A 122 -13.45 3.46 16.43
CA PRO A 122 -13.32 4.37 17.58
C PRO A 122 -12.72 3.70 18.83
N ASP A 123 -12.79 2.37 18.93
CA ASP A 123 -12.28 1.61 20.08
C ASP A 123 -10.76 1.43 20.04
N ILE A 124 -10.10 1.82 18.95
CA ILE A 124 -8.65 1.72 18.78
C ILE A 124 -8.03 3.12 18.83
N THR A 125 -6.98 3.29 19.64
CA THR A 125 -6.22 4.53 19.61
C THR A 125 -5.40 4.62 18.31
N HIS A 126 -5.47 5.75 17.62
CA HIS A 126 -4.75 5.96 16.36
C HIS A 126 -3.79 7.15 16.46
N GLU A 127 -2.54 6.94 16.05
CA GLU A 127 -1.49 7.96 15.93
C GLU A 127 -1.20 8.22 14.45
N PHE A 128 -1.05 9.50 14.10
CA PHE A 128 -0.75 9.95 12.74
C PHE A 128 0.48 10.87 12.70
N PRO A 129 1.69 10.35 12.99
CA PRO A 129 2.86 11.19 13.23
C PRO A 129 3.22 12.16 12.11
N LEU A 130 2.94 11.78 10.84
CA LEU A 130 3.20 12.68 9.70
C LEU A 130 2.19 13.82 9.61
N ILE A 131 0.93 13.59 9.98
CA ILE A 131 -0.08 14.65 10.07
C ILE A 131 0.30 15.60 11.21
N ASP A 132 0.67 15.06 12.37
CA ASP A 132 1.05 15.84 13.55
C ASP A 132 2.29 16.69 13.30
N ALA A 133 3.25 16.17 12.53
CA ALA A 133 4.45 16.89 12.09
C ALA A 133 4.24 17.76 10.84
N ASN A 134 3.01 17.84 10.30
CA ASN A 134 2.65 18.54 9.06
C ASN A 134 3.57 18.18 7.87
N MET A 135 3.97 16.91 7.77
CA MET A 135 4.85 16.41 6.72
C MET A 135 4.05 15.94 5.52
N THR A 136 4.53 16.29 4.33
CA THR A 136 4.07 15.71 3.06
C THR A 136 4.82 14.42 2.74
N LYS A 137 4.34 13.68 1.73
CA LYS A 137 5.09 12.56 1.18
C LYS A 137 6.47 12.96 0.65
N GLU A 138 6.60 14.14 0.03
CA GLU A 138 7.89 14.64 -0.44
C GLU A 138 8.87 14.87 0.71
N ASP A 139 8.40 15.40 1.84
CA ASP A 139 9.20 15.56 3.06
C ASP A 139 9.66 14.21 3.61
N CYS A 140 8.79 13.20 3.57
CA CYS A 140 9.16 11.83 3.95
C CYS A 140 10.30 11.27 3.09
N HIS A 141 10.26 11.50 1.78
CA HIS A 141 11.34 11.10 0.87
C HIS A 141 12.64 11.85 1.14
N LYS A 142 12.57 13.17 1.36
CA LYS A 142 13.74 13.99 1.74
C LYS A 142 14.37 13.49 3.04
N LEU A 143 13.56 13.19 4.04
CA LEU A 143 14.06 12.69 5.32
C LEU A 143 14.63 11.28 5.19
N SER A 144 13.96 10.36 4.50
CA SER A 144 14.46 9.00 4.22
C SER A 144 15.83 9.02 3.55
N LYS A 145 16.02 9.92 2.57
CA LYS A 145 17.31 10.12 1.90
C LYS A 145 18.39 10.62 2.85
N LYS A 146 18.08 11.60 3.70
CA LYS A 146 19.01 12.10 4.75
C LYS A 146 19.41 11.02 5.75
N LEU A 147 18.51 10.08 6.03
CA LEU A 147 18.76 8.93 6.90
C LEU A 147 19.55 7.80 6.20
N GLY A 148 19.90 7.96 4.92
CA GLY A 148 20.66 6.98 4.14
C GLY A 148 19.83 5.76 3.70
N LEU A 149 18.49 5.80 3.84
CA LEU A 149 17.63 4.69 3.47
C LEU A 149 17.21 4.79 2.00
N LYS A 150 17.65 3.81 1.20
CA LYS A 150 17.26 3.70 -0.21
C LYS A 150 15.79 3.34 -0.36
N ARG A 151 15.01 4.23 -0.97
CA ARG A 151 13.57 4.04 -1.23
C ARG A 151 13.28 2.81 -2.12
N PRO A 152 12.04 2.28 -2.10
CA PRO A 152 11.63 1.19 -2.99
C PRO A 152 11.75 1.53 -4.49
N LYS A 153 12.12 0.53 -5.30
CA LYS A 153 12.34 0.65 -6.75
C LYS A 153 11.15 1.22 -7.53
N MET A 154 9.92 0.97 -7.08
CA MET A 154 8.72 1.53 -7.73
C MET A 154 8.77 3.08 -7.81
N TYR A 155 9.36 3.75 -6.81
CA TYR A 155 9.52 5.20 -6.85
C TYR A 155 10.54 5.65 -7.91
N ASP A 156 11.64 4.91 -8.08
CA ASP A 156 12.65 5.17 -9.11
C ASP A 156 12.12 4.93 -10.53
N MET A 157 11.16 4.01 -10.67
CA MET A 157 10.42 3.77 -11.92
C MET A 157 9.35 4.83 -12.21
N GLY A 158 9.20 5.85 -11.34
CA GLY A 158 8.29 6.96 -11.53
C GLY A 158 6.87 6.75 -10.98
N TYR A 159 6.63 5.66 -10.24
CA TYR A 159 5.35 5.45 -9.55
C TYR A 159 5.30 6.27 -8.25
N PRO A 160 4.19 6.94 -7.94
CA PRO A 160 4.08 7.80 -6.74
C PRO A 160 3.93 7.02 -5.43
N ASN A 161 3.75 5.70 -5.51
CA ASN A 161 3.52 4.83 -4.36
C ASN A 161 4.13 3.45 -4.62
N ASN A 162 4.65 2.81 -3.58
CA ASN A 162 5.08 1.40 -3.63
C ASN A 162 3.89 0.43 -3.44
N ASN A 163 2.89 0.54 -4.30
CA ASN A 163 1.73 -0.36 -4.30
C ASN A 163 2.04 -1.67 -5.05
N CYS A 164 1.10 -2.62 -5.04
CA CYS A 164 1.12 -3.78 -5.92
C CYS A 164 1.30 -3.35 -7.39
N ILE A 165 2.07 -4.13 -8.16
CA ILE A 165 2.13 -4.05 -9.62
C ILE A 165 0.74 -4.43 -10.15
N GLY A 166 0.14 -3.58 -10.98
CA GLY A 166 -1.24 -3.78 -11.46
C GLY A 166 -2.30 -3.59 -10.37
N CYS A 167 -2.16 -2.57 -9.53
CA CYS A 167 -3.16 -2.25 -8.51
C CYS A 167 -4.54 -1.99 -9.14
N VAL A 168 -5.55 -2.73 -8.71
CA VAL A 168 -6.94 -2.59 -9.20
C VAL A 168 -7.57 -1.22 -8.89
N LYS A 169 -6.96 -0.38 -8.04
CA LYS A 169 -7.39 1.02 -7.84
C LYS A 169 -6.63 2.01 -8.73
N GLY A 170 -5.74 1.53 -9.58
CA GLY A 170 -4.97 2.33 -10.52
C GLY A 170 -5.86 2.88 -11.63
N GLY A 171 -5.63 4.13 -12.02
CA GLY A 171 -6.31 4.74 -13.17
C GLY A 171 -5.68 4.35 -14.51
N MET A 172 -6.29 4.80 -15.60
CA MET A 172 -5.84 4.55 -16.98
C MET A 172 -4.35 4.86 -17.22
N GLY A 173 -3.86 6.03 -16.77
CA GLY A 173 -2.46 6.40 -16.97
C GLY A 173 -1.48 5.54 -16.17
N TYR A 174 -1.90 5.05 -15.00
CA TYR A 174 -1.12 4.06 -14.24
C TYR A 174 -1.07 2.72 -14.96
N TRP A 175 -2.21 2.21 -15.44
CA TRP A 175 -2.26 0.95 -16.17
C TRP A 175 -1.50 0.99 -17.50
N ASN A 176 -1.43 2.14 -18.17
CA ASN A 176 -0.57 2.32 -19.33
C ASN A 176 0.94 2.33 -18.97
N MET A 177 1.33 2.76 -17.77
CA MET A 177 2.69 2.54 -17.28
C MET A 177 2.94 1.05 -16.98
N ILE A 178 2.01 0.38 -16.30
CA ILE A 178 2.10 -1.06 -16.03
C ILE A 178 2.20 -1.87 -17.33
N ARG A 179 1.45 -1.50 -18.38
CA ARG A 179 1.55 -2.11 -19.71
C ARG A 179 2.97 -2.09 -20.28
N LYS A 180 3.70 -1.00 -20.04
CA LYS A 180 5.05 -0.81 -20.55
C LYS A 180 6.10 -1.50 -19.67
N ASP A 181 6.00 -1.28 -18.36
CA ASP A 181 7.05 -1.69 -17.43
C ASP A 181 6.88 -3.13 -16.93
N PHE A 182 5.65 -3.63 -16.92
CA PHE A 182 5.26 -4.95 -16.41
C PHE A 182 4.18 -5.59 -17.31
N PRO A 183 4.47 -5.85 -18.60
CA PRO A 183 3.48 -6.30 -19.59
C PRO A 183 2.75 -7.57 -19.16
N GLU A 184 3.44 -8.52 -18.52
CA GLU A 184 2.81 -9.75 -18.04
C GLU A 184 1.74 -9.48 -16.97
N ALA A 185 1.98 -8.53 -16.06
CA ALA A 185 0.99 -8.16 -15.05
C ALA A 185 -0.22 -7.45 -15.68
N PHE A 186 0.02 -6.66 -16.72
CA PHE A 186 -1.02 -6.05 -17.52
C PHE A 186 -1.89 -7.09 -18.22
N GLU A 187 -1.27 -8.04 -18.94
CA GLU A 187 -1.94 -9.12 -19.67
C GLU A 187 -2.74 -10.03 -18.76
N ARG A 188 -2.16 -10.43 -17.61
CA ARG A 188 -2.86 -11.24 -16.61
C ARG A 188 -4.13 -10.56 -16.11
N MET A 189 -4.06 -9.28 -15.75
CA MET A 189 -5.25 -8.56 -15.29
C MET A 189 -6.26 -8.36 -16.42
N ALA A 190 -5.83 -8.02 -17.64
CA ALA A 190 -6.74 -7.85 -18.77
C ALA A 190 -7.52 -9.13 -19.08
N LYS A 191 -6.85 -10.29 -19.04
CA LYS A 191 -7.51 -11.59 -19.17
C LYS A 191 -8.50 -11.84 -18.02
N LEU A 192 -8.08 -11.58 -16.79
CA LEU A 192 -8.92 -11.78 -15.61
C LEU A 192 -10.18 -10.89 -15.63
N GLU A 193 -10.08 -9.65 -16.09
CA GLU A 193 -11.23 -8.76 -16.29
C GLU A 193 -12.27 -9.38 -17.23
N ARG A 194 -11.82 -9.96 -18.35
CA ARG A 194 -12.70 -10.66 -19.31
C ARG A 194 -13.34 -11.89 -18.71
N GLU A 195 -12.57 -12.69 -17.98
CA GLU A 195 -13.07 -13.90 -17.33
C GLU A 195 -14.17 -13.58 -16.30
N ILE A 196 -14.00 -12.51 -15.51
CA ILE A 196 -15.00 -12.13 -14.50
C ILE A 196 -16.12 -11.22 -15.05
N GLY A 197 -15.96 -10.68 -16.26
CA GLY A 197 -16.93 -9.75 -16.87
C GLY A 197 -16.93 -8.34 -16.25
N HIS A 198 -15.87 -7.97 -15.52
CA HIS A 198 -15.76 -6.68 -14.82
C HIS A 198 -14.38 -6.07 -15.01
N SER A 199 -14.33 -4.75 -15.16
CA SER A 199 -13.09 -3.98 -15.31
C SER A 199 -12.74 -3.20 -14.05
N CYS A 200 -11.43 -3.02 -13.80
CA CYS A 200 -10.92 -2.18 -12.70
C CYS A 200 -11.02 -0.69 -13.02
N ILE A 201 -11.17 -0.34 -14.30
CA ILE A 201 -11.41 1.00 -14.80
C ILE A 201 -12.85 1.09 -15.29
N LYS A 202 -13.64 2.00 -14.72
CA LYS A 202 -15.05 2.19 -15.07
C LYS A 202 -15.24 2.29 -16.60
N ASN A 203 -16.02 1.36 -17.14
CA ASN A 203 -16.40 1.27 -18.56
C ASN A 203 -15.21 1.14 -19.52
N CYS A 204 -14.11 0.51 -19.12
CA CYS A 204 -12.97 0.27 -20.00
C CYS A 204 -12.24 -0.99 -19.56
N PHE A 205 -12.30 -2.05 -20.35
CA PHE A 205 -11.41 -3.19 -20.16
C PHE A 205 -9.97 -2.78 -20.50
N LEU A 206 -9.00 -3.43 -19.87
CA LEU A 206 -7.59 -3.12 -20.06
C LEU A 206 -7.14 -3.42 -21.50
N ASP A 207 -7.57 -4.53 -22.09
CA ASP A 207 -7.27 -4.86 -23.49
C ASP A 207 -7.83 -3.83 -24.50
N GLU A 208 -8.88 -3.10 -24.13
CA GLU A 208 -9.48 -2.00 -24.90
C GLU A 208 -8.86 -0.62 -24.58
N LEU A 209 -8.03 -0.52 -23.54
CA LEU A 209 -7.48 0.76 -23.09
C LEU A 209 -6.47 1.31 -24.11
N SER A 210 -6.76 2.48 -24.69
CA SER A 210 -5.80 3.15 -25.58
C SER A 210 -4.47 3.46 -24.87
N PRO A 211 -3.30 3.18 -25.49
CA PRO A 211 -1.97 3.35 -24.86
C PRO A 211 -1.65 4.77 -24.35
N ASN A 212 -2.32 5.79 -24.90
CA ASN A 212 -2.08 7.19 -24.56
C ASN A 212 -3.16 7.76 -23.63
N ARG A 213 -4.11 6.94 -23.17
CA ARG A 213 -5.24 7.40 -22.36
C ARG A 213 -4.85 7.56 -20.88
N GLY A 214 -5.45 8.57 -20.24
CA GLY A 214 -5.34 8.80 -18.81
C GLY A 214 -4.15 9.66 -18.41
N ARG A 215 -4.27 10.29 -17.25
CA ARG A 215 -3.21 11.13 -16.68
C ARG A 215 -2.11 10.24 -16.10
N LYS A 216 -0.88 10.43 -16.57
CA LYS A 216 0.28 9.78 -15.97
C LYS A 216 0.42 10.21 -14.50
N PRO A 217 0.65 9.26 -13.57
CA PRO A 217 1.02 9.57 -12.20
C PRO A 217 2.19 10.56 -12.15
N LYS A 218 2.17 11.47 -11.17
CA LYS A 218 3.29 12.38 -10.92
C LYS A 218 4.35 11.64 -10.11
N PRO A 219 5.60 11.50 -10.60
CA PRO A 219 6.67 10.86 -9.84
C PRO A 219 7.06 11.74 -8.65
N ILE A 220 7.64 11.12 -7.62
CA ILE A 220 8.27 11.84 -6.51
C ILE A 220 9.72 12.04 -6.88
N LEU A 221 10.09 13.29 -7.15
CA LEU A 221 11.46 13.65 -7.53
C LEU A 221 12.33 13.71 -6.27
N GLU A 222 13.49 13.06 -6.32
CA GLU A 222 14.51 13.29 -5.30
C GLU A 222 15.17 14.64 -5.58
N GLN A 223 14.77 15.66 -4.82
CA GLN A 223 15.51 16.92 -4.75
C GLN A 223 16.81 16.72 -3.95
#